data_AF-A0A351FKS6-F1
#
_entry.id   AF-A0A351FKS6-F1
#
_cell.length_a   1.000
_cell.length_b   1.000
_cell.length_c   1.000
_cell.angle_alpha   90.00
_cell.angle_beta   90.00
_cell.angle_gamma   90.00
#
_symmetry.space_group_name_H-M   'P 1'
#
loop_
_entity.id
_entity.type
_entity.pdbx_description
1 polymer ?
#
loop_
_entity_poly.entity_id
_entity_poly.type
_entity_poly.pdbx_seq_one_letter_code
_entity_poly.pdbx_strand_id
1 'polypeptide(L)'
;VFDLGGGTYDISILELGDGVFEVKSTNGDTHLGGDDYDLCVINWLVDEFKKDQGVDLSKDSMALQRLKEAAEKAKMELSTTMSSDINLPFITATQEGPKHLNYS
;
A
#
# COMPACT_ATOMS: atom_id res chain seq x y z
N VAL A 1 14.97 2.08 -19.05
CA VAL A 1 14.05 1.15 -18.35
C VAL A 1 13.75 1.75 -17.00
N PHE A 2 12.47 1.90 -16.68
CA PHE A 2 11.99 2.32 -15.36
C PHE A 2 11.30 1.10 -14.75
N ASP A 3 11.75 0.67 -13.58
CA ASP A 3 11.20 -0.47 -12.85
C ASP A 3 10.84 0.00 -11.44
N LEU A 4 9.56 -0.07 -11.08
CA LEU A 4 9.05 0.26 -9.75
C LEU A 4 8.28 -0.95 -9.26
N GLY A 5 8.97 -1.78 -8.49
CA GLY A 5 8.45 -3.04 -7.96
C GLY A 5 7.74 -2.86 -6.62
N GLY A 6 7.58 -3.97 -5.90
CA GLY A 6 6.96 -3.98 -4.57
C GLY A 6 7.79 -3.26 -3.51
N GLY A 7 9.11 -3.43 -3.49
CA GLY A 7 9.98 -2.83 -2.46
C GLY A 7 11.21 -2.10 -2.99
N THR A 8 11.41 -2.07 -4.32
CA THR A 8 12.57 -1.43 -4.94
C THR A 8 12.16 -0.62 -6.17
N TYR A 9 12.96 0.40 -6.42
CA TYR A 9 12.87 1.28 -7.57
C TYR A 9 14.22 1.30 -8.29
N ASP A 10 14.23 0.98 -9.58
CA ASP A 10 15.42 0.94 -10.41
C ASP A 10 15.21 1.72 -11.73
N ILE A 11 16.22 2.50 -12.13
CA ILE A 11 16.25 3.26 -13.38
C ILE A 11 17.54 2.97 -14.13
N SER A 12 17.42 2.56 -15.39
CA SER A 12 18.57 2.28 -16.26
C SER A 12 18.46 3.02 -17.59
N ILE A 13 19.55 3.67 -18.00
CA ILE A 13 19.73 4.24 -19.34
C ILE A 13 20.39 3.18 -20.21
N LEU A 14 19.72 2.80 -21.30
CA LEU A 14 20.21 1.81 -22.26
C LEU A 14 20.49 2.46 -23.60
N GLU A 15 21.59 2.05 -24.24
CA GLU A 15 21.87 2.34 -25.64
C GLU A 15 21.67 1.07 -26.47
N LEU A 16 21.09 1.19 -27.66
CA LEU A 16 20.94 0.11 -28.62
C LEU A 16 21.84 0.40 -29.84
N GLY A 17 22.87 -0.42 -30.02
CA GLY A 17 23.81 -0.32 -31.13
C GLY A 17 24.17 -1.70 -31.67
N ASP A 18 24.20 -1.86 -32.99
CA ASP A 18 24.55 -3.13 -33.66
C ASP A 18 23.76 -4.36 -33.17
N GLY A 19 22.51 -4.15 -32.77
CA GLY A 19 21.64 -5.21 -32.23
C GLY A 19 21.97 -5.65 -30.79
N VAL A 20 22.86 -4.93 -30.10
CA VAL A 20 23.25 -5.18 -28.70
C VAL A 20 22.72 -4.06 -27.80
N PHE A 21 22.23 -4.44 -26.63
CA PHE A 21 21.88 -3.51 -25.56
C PHE A 21 23.07 -3.27 -24.65
N GLU A 22 23.45 -2.01 -24.46
CA GLU A 22 24.48 -1.59 -23.52
C GLU A 22 23.87 -0.75 -22.39
N VAL A 23 24.20 -1.07 -21.14
CA VAL A 23 23.80 -0.29 -19.97
C VAL A 23 24.78 0.86 -19.80
N LYS A 24 24.32 2.09 -20.00
CA LYS A 24 25.17 3.30 -19.87
C LYS A 24 25.21 3.84 -18.45
N SER A 25 24.11 3.70 -17.72
CA SER A 25 23.99 4.13 -16.34
C SER A 25 22.85 3.40 -15.65
N THR A 26 22.98 3.20 -14.35
CA THR A 26 21.95 2.66 -13.48
C THR A 26 21.92 3.46 -12.17
N ASN A 27 20.73 3.67 -11.61
CA ASN A 27 20.50 4.26 -10.31
C ASN A 27 19.19 3.70 -9.73
N GLY A 28 18.88 3.96 -8.48
CA GLY A 28 17.67 3.45 -7.84
C GLY A 28 17.62 3.66 -6.33
N ASP A 29 16.57 3.13 -5.72
CA ASP A 29 16.38 3.04 -4.27
C ASP A 29 15.90 1.62 -3.91
N THR A 30 16.67 0.94 -3.05
CA THR A 30 16.39 -0.43 -2.63
C THR A 30 15.32 -0.55 -1.54
N HIS A 31 14.72 0.57 -1.13
CA HIS A 31 13.68 0.63 -0.09
C HIS A 31 12.52 1.55 -0.51
N LEU A 32 12.26 1.65 -1.81
CA LEU A 32 11.14 2.42 -2.35
C LEU A 32 10.34 1.53 -3.32
N GLY A 33 9.06 1.31 -3.06
CA GLY A 33 8.20 0.55 -3.95
C GLY A 33 6.72 0.57 -3.58
N GLY A 34 5.96 -0.34 -4.19
CA GLY A 34 4.55 -0.59 -3.94
C GLY A 34 4.15 -0.67 -2.46
N ASP A 35 4.98 -1.28 -1.62
CA ASP A 35 4.77 -1.46 -0.18
C ASP A 35 4.73 -0.09 0.56
N ASP A 36 5.47 0.92 0.10
CA ASP A 36 5.43 2.26 0.70
C ASP A 36 4.10 2.98 0.39
N TYR A 37 3.57 2.78 -0.81
CA TYR A 37 2.25 3.28 -1.18
C TYR A 37 1.16 2.57 -0.36
N ASP A 38 1.28 1.25 -0.16
CA ASP A 38 0.37 0.51 0.72
C ASP A 38 0.44 1.03 2.16
N LEU A 39 1.66 1.26 2.66
CA LEU A 39 1.87 1.80 4.00
C LEU A 39 1.22 3.18 4.18
N CYS A 40 1.26 4.04 3.17
CA CYS A 40 0.56 5.33 3.21
C CYS A 40 -0.95 5.17 3.42
N VAL A 41 -1.57 4.23 2.69
CA VAL A 41 -3.01 3.94 2.81
C VAL A 41 -3.33 3.28 4.15
N ILE A 42 -2.49 2.34 4.62
CA ILE A 42 -2.65 1.69 5.93
C ILE A 42 -2.61 2.73 7.06
N ASN A 43 -1.63 3.64 7.04
CA ASN A 43 -1.51 4.69 8.05
C ASN A 43 -2.74 5.59 8.08
N TRP A 44 -3.23 5.98 6.89
CA TRP A 44 -4.47 6.75 6.79
C TRP A 44 -5.67 6.00 7.38
N LEU A 45 -5.84 4.70 7.07
CA LEU A 45 -6.92 3.87 7.63
C LEU A 45 -6.84 3.77 9.16
N VAL A 46 -5.63 3.59 9.71
CA VAL A 46 -5.42 3.54 11.17
C VAL A 46 -5.78 4.87 11.82
N ASP A 47 -5.33 5.98 11.23
CA ASP A 47 -5.55 7.32 11.76
C ASP A 47 -7.03 7.71 11.73
N GLU A 48 -7.73 7.46 10.63
CA GLU A 48 -9.17 7.72 10.52
C GLU A 48 -9.97 6.83 11.46
N PHE A 49 -9.66 5.53 11.53
CA PHE A 49 -10.37 4.64 12.44
C PHE A 49 -10.14 5.01 13.91
N LYS A 50 -8.94 5.48 14.25
CA LYS A 50 -8.63 5.97 15.60
C LYS A 50 -9.38 7.25 15.93
N LYS A 51 -9.55 8.17 14.98
CA LYS A 51 -10.38 9.38 15.15
C LYS A 51 -11.85 9.01 15.35
N ASP A 52 -12.37 8.08 14.55
CA ASP A 52 -13.80 7.73 14.54
C ASP A 52 -14.23 6.81 15.69
N GLN A 53 -13.38 5.84 16.04
CA GLN A 53 -13.70 4.79 17.01
C GLN A 53 -12.89 4.86 18.30
N GLY A 54 -11.88 5.73 18.38
CA GLY A 54 -11.01 5.85 19.56
C GLY A 54 -10.06 4.66 19.76
N VAL A 55 -9.98 3.74 18.79
CA VAL A 55 -9.19 2.51 18.88
C VAL A 55 -8.04 2.54 17.90
N ASP A 56 -6.84 2.20 18.38
CA ASP A 56 -5.63 2.19 17.58
C ASP A 56 -5.37 0.79 17.00
N LEU A 57 -5.72 0.57 15.74
CA LEU A 57 -5.55 -0.72 15.06
C LEU A 57 -4.09 -1.10 14.83
N SER A 58 -3.14 -0.17 14.92
CA SER A 58 -1.71 -0.48 14.75
C SER A 58 -1.15 -1.42 15.83
N LYS A 59 -1.89 -1.58 16.93
CA LYS A 59 -1.51 -2.44 18.05
C LYS A 59 -2.02 -3.88 17.91
N ASP A 60 -2.87 -4.13 16.91
CA ASP A 60 -3.47 -5.43 16.64
C ASP A 60 -2.85 -5.99 15.34
N SER A 61 -1.99 -7.00 15.48
CA SER A 61 -1.28 -7.60 14.34
C SER A 61 -2.22 -8.28 13.34
N MET A 62 -3.36 -8.83 13.79
CA MET A 62 -4.35 -9.43 12.90
C MET A 62 -5.11 -8.36 12.14
N ALA A 63 -5.48 -7.26 12.81
CA ALA A 63 -6.11 -6.12 12.14
C ALA A 63 -5.16 -5.50 11.11
N LEU A 64 -3.88 -5.30 11.46
CA LEU A 64 -2.86 -4.77 10.55
C LEU A 64 -2.69 -5.61 9.29
N GLN A 65 -2.67 -6.94 9.40
CA GLN A 65 -2.57 -7.82 8.23
C GLN A 65 -3.77 -7.63 7.29
N ARG A 66 -4.98 -7.55 7.84
CA ARG A 66 -6.20 -7.30 7.06
C ARG A 66 -6.23 -5.91 6.43
N LEU A 67 -5.73 -4.90 7.15
CA LEU A 67 -5.56 -3.54 6.62
C LEU A 67 -4.57 -3.55 5.45
N LYS A 68 -3.46 -4.29 5.54
CA LYS A 68 -2.48 -4.39 4.45
C LYS A 68 -3.11 -4.96 3.18
N GLU A 69 -3.80 -6.08 3.28
CA GLU A 69 -4.47 -6.72 2.13
C GLU A 69 -5.54 -5.80 1.50
N ALA A 70 -6.32 -5.10 2.34
CA ALA A 70 -7.36 -4.20 1.85
C ALA A 70 -6.79 -2.91 1.23
N ALA A 71 -5.73 -2.35 1.82
CA ALA A 71 -5.04 -1.17 1.31
C ALA A 71 -4.39 -1.44 -0.06
N GLU A 72 -3.69 -2.57 -0.20
CA GLU A 72 -3.10 -2.98 -1.47
C GLU A 72 -4.16 -3.17 -2.55
N LYS A 73 -5.25 -3.85 -2.21
CA LYS A 73 -6.39 -4.03 -3.12
C LYS A 73 -6.99 -2.69 -3.55
N ALA A 74 -7.26 -1.78 -2.62
CA ALA A 74 -7.82 -0.47 -2.94
C ALA A 74 -6.87 0.37 -3.80
N LYS A 75 -5.57 0.38 -3.49
CA LYS A 75 -4.53 1.03 -4.31
C LYS A 75 -4.55 0.52 -5.75
N MET A 76 -4.65 -0.80 -5.94
CA MET A 76 -4.72 -1.41 -7.27
C MET A 76 -6.02 -1.03 -8.00
N GLU A 77 -7.17 -1.06 -7.32
CA GLU A 77 -8.46 -0.67 -7.91
C GLU A 77 -8.43 0.80 -8.40
N LEU A 78 -7.92 1.70 -7.57
CA LEU A 78 -7.76 3.14 -7.85
C LEU A 78 -6.81 3.44 -9.01
N SER A 79 -6.05 2.46 -9.50
CA SER A 79 -5.28 2.62 -10.75
C SER A 79 -6.18 2.65 -12.00
N THR A 80 -7.44 2.24 -11.87
CA THR A 80 -8.42 2.15 -12.98
C THR A 80 -9.77 2.81 -12.67
N THR A 81 -10.10 2.99 -11.38
CA THR A 81 -11.34 3.62 -10.92
C THR A 81 -11.05 4.94 -10.21
N MET A 82 -12.07 5.80 -10.10
CA MET A 82 -11.96 7.07 -9.36
C MET A 82 -12.18 6.92 -7.85
N SER A 83 -12.70 5.78 -7.40
CA SER A 83 -13.01 5.47 -6.01
C SER A 83 -12.92 3.97 -5.75
N SER A 84 -12.71 3.56 -4.49
CA SER A 84 -12.66 2.17 -4.04
C SER A 84 -13.19 2.07 -2.62
N ASP A 85 -14.00 1.05 -2.33
CA ASP A 85 -14.59 0.83 -1.02
C ASP A 85 -13.76 -0.16 -0.19
N ILE A 86 -13.37 0.24 1.02
CA ILE A 86 -12.67 -0.59 1.99
C ILE A 86 -13.66 -0.97 3.10
N ASN A 87 -14.11 -2.22 3.09
CA ASN A 87 -15.06 -2.75 4.07
C ASN A 87 -14.46 -3.96 4.82
N LEU A 88 -14.07 -3.74 6.08
CA LEU A 88 -13.51 -4.76 6.97
C LEU A 88 -14.45 -4.97 8.18
N PRO A 89 -15.37 -5.94 8.10
CA PRO A 89 -16.23 -6.25 9.23
C PRO A 89 -15.44 -6.96 10.33
N PHE A 90 -15.84 -6.74 11.59
CA PHE A 90 -15.22 -7.35 12.77
C PHE A 90 -13.70 -7.14 12.77
N ILE A 91 -13.26 -5.90 12.49
CA ILE A 91 -11.83 -5.58 12.40
C ILE A 91 -11.17 -5.62 13.77
N THR A 92 -11.90 -5.27 14.82
CA THR A 92 -11.49 -5.39 16.22
C THR A 92 -12.71 -5.47 17.13
N ALA A 93 -12.51 -5.68 18.43
CA ALA A 93 -13.57 -5.71 19.43
C ALA A 93 -13.22 -4.85 20.65
N THR A 94 -14.23 -4.17 21.18
CA THR A 94 -14.15 -3.33 22.39
C THR A 94 -15.11 -3.84 23.45
N GLN A 95 -15.10 -3.22 24.64
CA GLN A 95 -16.08 -3.52 25.69
C GLN A 95 -17.53 -3.25 25.24
N GLU A 96 -17.73 -2.33 24.27
CA GLU A 96 -19.02 -1.99 23.69
C GLU A 96 -19.46 -2.98 22.60
N GLY A 97 -18.59 -3.89 22.19
CA GLY A 97 -18.83 -4.87 21.13
C GLY A 97 -17.86 -4.79 19.95
N PRO A 98 -18.12 -5.58 18.89
CA PRO A 98 -17.29 -5.58 17.69
C PRO A 98 -17.35 -4.25 16.95
N LYS A 99 -16.23 -3.88 16.33
CA LYS A 99 -16.10 -2.70 15.48
C LYS A 99 -15.86 -3.13 14.03
N HIS A 100 -16.29 -2.29 13.11
CA HIS A 100 -16.18 -2.49 11.66
C HIS A 100 -15.51 -1.26 11.06
N LEU A 101 -14.75 -1.44 10.00
CA LEU A 101 -14.15 -0.36 9.24
C LEU A 101 -14.81 -0.28 7.87
N ASN A 102 -15.28 0.92 7.50
CA ASN A 102 -15.94 1.18 6.23
C ASN A 102 -15.56 2.58 5.74
N TYR A 103 -14.77 2.67 4.68
CA TYR A 103 -14.32 3.91 4.05
C TYR A 103 -14.43 3.78 2.52
N SER A 104 -14.61 4.92 1.84
CA SER A 104 -14.78 5.04 0.38
C SER A 104 -13.97 6.20 -0.19
#